data_AF-A0A108U7A8-F1
#
_entry.id   AF-A0A108U7A8-F1
#
_cell.length_a   1.000
_cell.length_b   1.000
_cell.length_c   1.000
_cell.angle_alpha   90.00
_cell.angle_beta   90.00
_cell.angle_gamma   90.00
#
_symmetry.space_group_name_H-M   'P 1'
#
loop_
_entity.id
_entity.type
_entity.pdbx_description
1 polymer ?
#
loop_
_entity_poly.entity_id
_entity_poly.type
_entity_poly.pdbx_seq_one_letter_code
_entity_poly.pdbx_strand_id
1 'polypeptide(L)'
;MPADTTAPSAPRSPRPRRWRRKLLIVAALLLLALIALRWVSRPSQVSWIVLGQAGKALGLEITASGASEYRLRGTPMLEVRDLVAREPGAAAPLLRAERVYLSLPWSTIRAAGAALDVERVELDAPQLDIGALQHWLATRPPSNEPLRLPSLSDGLRVTRGRVGGAGWSIDDIAVAIAELHPDRPARGRLQGRVQSSGVQVPFDLAATLQRPAAARGLGLAGRVAVEAKDWKLPMRIRLGALLHAGDDGLGLDRMRLAAQARYRAGDTDLPFAFGLFAPLRYRDGQVSLAPLGAAVRGAGVMPNFDAAGRFAFGETMQLQLDGRLAAWPDAWPSLPPPLGQSQSPLPFVLDYRGAADFSGDTALQLRRDQTRFDGRFRLPEMLQWVDAGAQGALLPPLSGTLSTPKIEVSGASLEGVEIEIEQDDPPPTSAPTP
;
A
#
# COMPACT_ATOMS: atom_id res chain seq x y z
N MET A 1 -9.03 52.18 39.70
CA MET A 1 -8.70 51.63 38.37
C MET A 1 -7.43 50.83 38.46
N PRO A 2 -7.32 49.59 37.92
CA PRO A 2 -8.33 48.53 37.73
C PRO A 2 -8.07 47.37 38.74
N ALA A 3 -9.07 46.86 39.46
CA ALA A 3 -10.00 45.78 39.09
C ALA A 3 -9.32 44.40 38.87
N ASP A 4 -9.28 43.61 39.94
CA ASP A 4 -9.11 42.15 39.91
C ASP A 4 -10.11 41.53 38.92
N THR A 5 -9.60 40.79 37.95
CA THR A 5 -10.41 39.90 37.11
C THR A 5 -9.63 38.59 36.99
N THR A 6 -9.86 37.69 37.94
CA THR A 6 -9.58 36.26 37.77
C THR A 6 -10.49 35.73 36.67
N ALA A 7 -9.99 35.62 35.45
CA ALA A 7 -10.69 34.93 34.37
C ALA A 7 -10.89 33.46 34.74
N PRO A 8 -12.11 32.90 34.66
CA PRO A 8 -12.33 31.49 34.90
C PRO A 8 -11.62 30.66 33.83
N SER A 9 -10.82 29.69 34.26
CA SER A 9 -10.19 28.69 33.41
C SER A 9 -11.24 27.99 32.56
N ALA A 10 -11.23 28.26 31.25
CA ALA A 10 -12.10 27.58 30.30
C ALA A 10 -11.93 26.06 30.43
N PRO A 11 -13.03 25.28 30.50
CA PRO A 11 -12.92 23.84 30.54
C PRO A 11 -12.21 23.38 29.26
N ARG A 12 -11.10 22.66 29.42
CA ARG A 12 -10.44 21.97 28.30
C ARG A 12 -11.48 21.03 27.69
N SER A 13 -11.97 21.39 26.51
CA SER A 13 -12.85 20.56 25.72
C SER A 13 -12.16 19.19 25.51
N PRO A 14 -12.81 18.07 25.86
CA PRO A 14 -12.20 16.76 25.69
C PRO A 14 -12.00 16.53 24.19
N ARG A 15 -10.74 16.43 23.75
CA ARG A 15 -10.39 16.11 22.36
C ARG A 15 -11.11 14.80 21.96
N PRO A 16 -11.98 14.79 20.93
CA PRO A 16 -12.63 13.55 20.51
C PRO A 16 -11.57 12.65 19.85
N ARG A 17 -11.18 11.60 20.57
CA ARG A 17 -10.21 10.59 20.10
C ARG A 17 -10.87 9.73 19.03
N ARG A 18 -10.70 10.12 17.76
CA ARG A 18 -11.25 9.47 16.55
C ARG A 18 -10.50 8.19 16.13
N TRP A 19 -10.32 7.25 17.06
CA TRP A 19 -9.87 5.87 16.75
C TRP A 19 -10.97 4.96 16.15
N ARG A 20 -11.98 5.60 15.56
CA ARG A 20 -13.21 5.05 14.99
C ARG A 20 -12.85 4.27 13.73
N ARG A 21 -13.29 3.00 13.65
CA ARG A 21 -13.25 2.07 12.48
C ARG A 21 -12.12 1.03 12.41
N LYS A 22 -11.30 0.78 13.44
CA LYS A 22 -10.34 -0.37 13.48
C LYS A 22 -10.97 -1.78 13.54
N LEU A 23 -12.26 -1.90 13.25
CA LEU A 23 -13.11 -3.09 13.40
C LEU A 23 -12.92 -4.17 12.32
N LEU A 24 -12.12 -3.97 11.27
CA LEU A 24 -12.51 -4.49 9.95
C LEU A 24 -11.94 -5.85 9.55
N ILE A 25 -10.65 -6.09 9.78
CA ILE A 25 -10.03 -7.42 9.56
C ILE A 25 -10.47 -8.39 10.65
N VAL A 26 -10.69 -7.84 11.86
CA VAL A 26 -11.27 -8.54 12.98
C VAL A 26 -12.76 -8.74 12.75
N ALA A 27 -13.49 -7.86 12.05
CA ALA A 27 -14.90 -8.07 11.71
C ALA A 27 -15.08 -9.23 10.75
N ALA A 28 -14.10 -9.54 9.89
CA ALA A 28 -14.12 -10.75 9.06
C ALA A 28 -13.87 -12.04 9.89
N LEU A 29 -12.92 -11.99 10.84
CA LEU A 29 -12.65 -13.10 11.79
C LEU A 29 -13.73 -13.25 12.87
N LEU A 30 -14.30 -12.14 13.34
CA LEU A 30 -15.48 -12.05 14.19
C LEU A 30 -16.72 -12.40 13.40
N LEU A 31 -16.80 -12.15 12.09
CA LEU A 31 -17.85 -12.64 11.20
C LEU A 31 -17.91 -14.15 11.36
N LEU A 32 -16.76 -14.79 11.11
CA LEU A 32 -16.57 -16.23 11.16
C LEU A 32 -16.86 -16.78 12.56
N ALA A 33 -16.35 -16.10 13.61
CA ALA A 33 -16.58 -16.50 15.00
C ALA A 33 -18.04 -16.28 15.46
N LEU A 34 -18.70 -15.16 15.13
CA LEU A 34 -20.10 -14.84 15.48
C LEU A 34 -21.10 -15.69 14.69
N ILE A 35 -20.81 -15.97 13.41
CA ILE A 35 -21.56 -16.96 12.61
C ILE A 35 -21.61 -18.24 13.41
N ALA A 36 -20.47 -18.76 13.84
CA ALA A 36 -20.41 -20.03 14.53
C ALA A 36 -20.86 -20.03 16.00
N LEU A 37 -20.79 -18.88 16.68
CA LEU A 37 -21.23 -18.77 18.07
C LEU A 37 -22.74 -18.89 18.23
N ARG A 38 -23.50 -18.51 17.20
CA ARG A 38 -24.96 -18.64 17.17
C ARG A 38 -25.44 -19.97 16.58
N TRP A 39 -24.56 -20.72 15.91
CA TRP A 39 -24.82 -22.00 15.24
C TRP A 39 -25.24 -23.14 16.19
N VAL A 40 -24.74 -23.18 17.43
CA VAL A 40 -24.79 -24.44 18.22
C VAL A 40 -25.98 -24.52 19.19
N SER A 41 -26.86 -23.51 19.23
CA SER A 41 -28.03 -23.53 20.14
C SER A 41 -29.30 -24.19 19.58
N ARG A 42 -29.39 -24.59 18.29
CA ARG A 42 -30.60 -25.23 17.74
C ARG A 42 -30.32 -26.29 16.65
N PRO A 43 -31.00 -27.47 16.66
CA PRO A 43 -30.59 -28.63 15.87
C PRO A 43 -31.17 -28.67 14.43
N SER A 44 -30.29 -29.08 13.50
CA SER A 44 -30.49 -29.99 12.35
C SER A 44 -31.26 -29.63 11.06
N GLN A 45 -31.73 -28.42 10.78
CA GLN A 45 -32.29 -28.05 9.44
C GLN A 45 -31.93 -26.63 8.94
N VAL A 46 -30.88 -26.03 9.50
CA VAL A 46 -30.84 -24.57 9.70
C VAL A 46 -29.55 -23.94 9.15
N SER A 47 -28.86 -24.53 8.16
CA SER A 47 -27.69 -23.83 7.54
C SER A 47 -28.12 -22.47 6.95
N TRP A 48 -29.26 -22.42 6.25
CA TRP A 48 -29.82 -21.19 5.66
C TRP A 48 -30.33 -20.16 6.70
N ILE A 49 -30.98 -20.61 7.78
CA ILE A 49 -31.49 -19.69 8.84
C ILE A 49 -30.35 -19.09 9.66
N VAL A 50 -29.29 -19.84 9.98
CA VAL A 50 -28.16 -19.29 10.76
C VAL A 50 -27.32 -18.34 9.92
N LEU A 51 -27.04 -18.70 8.66
CA LEU A 51 -26.42 -17.77 7.72
C LEU A 51 -27.29 -16.52 7.52
N GLY A 52 -28.62 -16.68 7.50
CA GLY A 52 -29.57 -15.56 7.50
C GLY A 52 -29.54 -14.70 8.77
N GLN A 53 -29.31 -15.27 9.96
CA GLN A 53 -29.20 -14.50 11.21
C GLN A 53 -27.86 -13.78 11.36
N ALA A 54 -26.76 -14.45 11.00
CA ALA A 54 -25.45 -13.81 10.94
C ALA A 54 -25.48 -12.69 9.89
N GLY A 55 -26.05 -12.99 8.72
CA GLY A 55 -26.34 -12.01 7.69
C GLY A 55 -27.11 -10.81 8.23
N LYS A 56 -28.22 -11.00 8.95
CA LYS A 56 -28.97 -9.92 9.60
C LYS A 56 -28.15 -9.09 10.59
N ALA A 57 -27.33 -9.73 11.44
CA ALA A 57 -26.49 -9.02 12.40
C ALA A 57 -25.42 -8.15 11.69
N LEU A 58 -24.93 -8.65 10.57
CA LEU A 58 -23.86 -8.05 9.79
C LEU A 58 -24.36 -7.15 8.67
N GLY A 59 -25.67 -7.13 8.42
CA GLY A 59 -26.23 -6.48 7.23
C GLY A 59 -25.71 -7.08 5.93
N LEU A 60 -25.51 -8.41 5.88
CA LEU A 60 -25.03 -9.16 4.73
C LEU A 60 -26.01 -10.27 4.36
N GLU A 61 -26.06 -10.64 3.08
CA GLU A 61 -26.60 -11.91 2.62
C GLU A 61 -25.46 -12.92 2.60
N ILE A 62 -25.55 -13.94 3.45
CA ILE A 62 -24.57 -15.01 3.53
C ILE A 62 -25.24 -16.30 3.06
N THR A 63 -24.65 -16.96 2.07
CA THR A 63 -25.13 -18.23 1.53
C THR A 63 -23.99 -19.24 1.47
N ALA A 64 -24.35 -20.52 1.48
CA ALA A 64 -23.43 -21.63 1.26
C ALA A 64 -24.17 -22.69 0.44
N SER A 65 -23.55 -23.15 -0.65
CA SER A 65 -24.14 -24.15 -1.55
C SER A 65 -23.51 -25.53 -1.43
N GLY A 66 -22.33 -25.63 -0.80
CA GLY A 66 -21.60 -26.88 -0.65
C GLY A 66 -22.03 -27.70 0.57
N ALA A 67 -21.57 -28.95 0.63
CA ALA A 67 -21.75 -29.81 1.80
C ALA A 67 -21.18 -29.13 3.04
N SER A 68 -21.99 -29.05 4.11
CA SER A 68 -21.56 -28.52 5.39
C SER A 68 -21.42 -29.67 6.38
N GLU A 69 -20.26 -29.78 7.00
CA GLU A 69 -19.98 -30.81 8.02
C GLU A 69 -19.96 -30.17 9.40
N TYR A 70 -20.46 -30.92 10.39
CA TYR A 70 -20.41 -30.50 11.78
C TYR A 70 -20.03 -31.67 12.68
N ARG A 71 -19.24 -31.38 13.71
CA ARG A 71 -18.93 -32.33 14.78
C ARG A 71 -19.10 -31.61 16.11
N LEU A 72 -19.95 -32.15 16.98
CA LEU A 72 -20.21 -31.56 18.31
C LEU A 72 -19.53 -32.34 19.44
N ARG A 73 -19.27 -33.65 19.27
CA ARG A 73 -18.56 -34.45 20.27
C ARG A 73 -17.08 -34.06 20.32
N GLY A 74 -16.56 -33.83 21.53
CA GLY A 74 -15.19 -33.33 21.73
C GLY A 74 -15.14 -31.83 21.56
N THR A 75 -14.29 -31.32 20.68
CA THR A 75 -14.25 -29.92 20.28
C THR A 75 -15.24 -29.66 19.14
N PRO A 76 -16.25 -28.80 19.35
CA PRO A 76 -17.15 -28.37 18.29
C PRO A 76 -16.43 -27.82 17.06
N MET A 77 -16.88 -28.29 15.91
CA MET A 77 -16.30 -27.97 14.61
C MET A 77 -17.40 -27.74 13.60
N LEU A 78 -17.19 -26.75 12.74
CA LEU A 78 -18.01 -26.41 11.60
C LEU A 78 -17.14 -26.28 10.36
N GLU A 79 -17.51 -26.98 9.30
CA GLU A 79 -16.98 -26.80 7.96
C GLU A 79 -18.10 -26.35 7.03
N VAL A 80 -17.91 -25.21 6.36
CA VAL A 80 -18.84 -24.66 5.36
C VAL A 80 -18.12 -24.60 4.03
N ARG A 81 -18.78 -25.09 2.98
CA ARG A 81 -18.24 -25.07 1.61
C ARG A 81 -19.02 -24.12 0.71
N ASP A 82 -18.30 -23.51 -0.23
CA ASP A 82 -18.83 -22.57 -1.21
C ASP A 82 -19.57 -21.39 -0.54
N LEU A 83 -18.91 -20.77 0.44
CA LEU A 83 -19.43 -19.63 1.16
C LEU A 83 -19.42 -18.39 0.26
N VAL A 84 -20.52 -17.66 0.23
CA VAL A 84 -20.62 -16.34 -0.40
C VAL A 84 -21.24 -15.37 0.60
N ALA A 85 -20.57 -14.26 0.85
CA ALA A 85 -21.09 -13.14 1.62
C ALA A 85 -21.14 -11.90 0.72
N ARG A 86 -22.32 -11.27 0.62
CA ARG A 86 -22.55 -10.06 -0.17
C ARG A 86 -23.44 -9.09 0.60
N GLU A 87 -23.41 -7.82 0.24
CA GLU A 87 -24.40 -6.88 0.75
C GLU A 87 -25.77 -7.15 0.09
N PRO A 88 -26.90 -7.00 0.81
CA PRO A 88 -28.21 -7.19 0.22
C PRO A 88 -28.41 -6.31 -1.02
N GLY A 89 -28.80 -6.93 -2.14
CA GLY A 89 -28.98 -6.24 -3.43
C GLY A 89 -27.68 -5.91 -4.20
N ALA A 90 -26.49 -6.20 -3.65
CA ALA A 90 -25.24 -5.98 -4.35
C ALA A 90 -24.95 -7.09 -5.38
N ALA A 91 -24.53 -6.67 -6.58
CA ALA A 91 -24.16 -7.59 -7.65
C ALA A 91 -22.85 -8.34 -7.35
N ALA A 92 -21.86 -7.63 -6.82
CA ALA A 92 -20.55 -8.19 -6.46
C ALA A 92 -20.55 -8.67 -4.99
N PRO A 93 -20.14 -9.92 -4.71
CA PRO A 93 -19.96 -10.36 -3.34
C PRO A 93 -18.69 -9.78 -2.73
N LEU A 94 -18.78 -9.51 -1.44
CA LEU A 94 -17.69 -9.00 -0.62
C LEU A 94 -16.65 -10.10 -0.33
N LEU A 95 -17.11 -11.32 -0.04
CA LEU A 95 -16.26 -12.47 0.24
C LEU A 95 -16.82 -13.73 -0.43
N ARG A 96 -15.95 -14.51 -1.05
CA ARG A 96 -16.21 -15.92 -1.41
C ARG A 96 -15.15 -16.80 -0.74
N ALA A 97 -15.47 -18.05 -0.41
CA ALA A 97 -14.48 -19.04 0.02
C ALA A 97 -14.91 -20.45 -0.37
N GLU A 98 -13.97 -21.27 -0.83
CA GLU A 98 -14.24 -22.69 -1.18
C GLU A 98 -14.52 -23.51 0.09
N ARG A 99 -13.69 -23.32 1.13
CA ARG A 99 -13.90 -23.93 2.45
C ARG A 99 -13.63 -22.90 3.53
N VAL A 100 -14.53 -22.90 4.50
CA VAL A 100 -14.34 -22.26 5.80
C VAL A 100 -14.39 -23.34 6.86
N TYR A 101 -13.30 -23.49 7.59
CA TYR A 101 -13.22 -24.38 8.75
C TYR A 101 -13.14 -23.54 10.01
N LEU A 102 -13.92 -23.94 11.01
CA LEU A 102 -13.86 -23.32 12.32
C LEU A 102 -13.99 -24.37 13.41
N SER A 103 -13.14 -24.25 14.42
CA SER A 103 -13.24 -25.02 15.65
C SER A 103 -13.36 -24.11 16.87
N LEU A 104 -14.30 -24.44 17.77
CA LEU A 104 -14.66 -23.65 18.94
C LEU A 104 -14.77 -24.54 20.17
N PRO A 105 -14.26 -24.13 21.34
CA PRO A 105 -14.51 -24.85 22.59
C PRO A 105 -15.96 -24.66 23.06
N TRP A 106 -16.49 -25.67 23.75
CA TRP A 106 -17.83 -25.62 24.34
C TRP A 106 -18.04 -24.47 25.34
N SER A 107 -16.97 -23.98 25.98
CA SER A 107 -17.02 -22.80 26.86
C SER A 107 -17.46 -21.56 26.10
N THR A 108 -16.88 -21.30 24.93
CA THR A 108 -17.20 -20.15 24.07
C THR A 108 -18.65 -20.21 23.59
N ILE A 109 -19.10 -21.38 23.12
CA ILE A 109 -20.49 -21.59 22.71
C ILE A 109 -21.46 -21.32 23.86
N ARG A 110 -21.19 -21.88 25.06
CA ARG A 110 -22.05 -21.66 26.24
C ARG A 110 -22.02 -20.23 26.75
N ALA A 111 -20.92 -19.52 26.54
CA ALA A 111 -20.80 -18.10 26.90
C ALA A 111 -21.59 -17.18 25.97
N ALA A 112 -22.14 -17.68 24.86
CA ALA A 112 -23.06 -16.97 23.96
C ALA A 112 -22.60 -15.55 23.55
N GLY A 113 -21.29 -15.35 23.37
CA GLY A 113 -20.71 -14.06 22.99
C GLY A 113 -20.02 -13.29 24.12
N ALA A 114 -20.14 -13.73 25.37
CA ALA A 114 -19.43 -13.11 26.49
C ALA A 114 -17.91 -13.40 26.47
N ALA A 115 -17.55 -14.59 25.98
CA ALA A 115 -16.17 -15.01 25.69
C ALA A 115 -16.04 -15.35 24.20
N LEU A 116 -14.88 -15.05 23.61
CA LEU A 116 -14.60 -15.21 22.20
C LEU A 116 -13.31 -16.01 22.01
N ASP A 117 -13.22 -17.16 22.68
CA ASP A 117 -12.07 -18.05 22.51
C ASP A 117 -12.36 -19.00 21.35
N VAL A 118 -11.55 -18.92 20.31
CA VAL A 118 -11.65 -19.76 19.12
C VAL A 118 -10.45 -20.70 19.10
N GLU A 119 -10.66 -21.96 18.76
CA GLU A 119 -9.55 -22.91 18.70
C GLU A 119 -8.77 -22.70 17.40
N ARG A 120 -9.45 -22.84 16.25
CA ARG A 120 -8.82 -22.82 14.93
C ARG A 120 -9.72 -22.18 13.89
N VAL A 121 -9.13 -21.41 12.99
CA VAL A 121 -9.79 -20.88 11.78
C VAL A 121 -8.98 -21.28 10.55
N GLU A 122 -9.65 -21.84 9.54
CA GLU A 122 -9.05 -22.01 8.22
C GLU A 122 -9.94 -21.48 7.11
N LEU A 123 -9.31 -20.87 6.10
CA LEU A 123 -9.96 -20.37 4.90
C LEU A 123 -9.18 -20.88 3.68
N ASP A 124 -9.88 -21.60 2.80
CA ASP A 124 -9.33 -22.06 1.54
C ASP A 124 -9.92 -21.26 0.38
N ALA A 125 -9.01 -20.76 -0.46
CA ALA A 125 -9.28 -19.85 -1.56
C ALA A 125 -10.26 -18.71 -1.24
N PRO A 126 -10.09 -17.98 -0.12
CA PRO A 126 -10.94 -16.83 0.13
C PRO A 126 -10.67 -15.74 -0.90
N GLN A 127 -11.72 -15.23 -1.54
CA GLN A 127 -11.67 -14.12 -2.49
C GLN A 127 -12.37 -12.92 -1.86
N LEU A 128 -11.61 -11.85 -1.58
CA LEU A 128 -12.11 -10.63 -0.96
C LEU A 128 -12.10 -9.47 -1.97
N ASP A 129 -13.23 -8.80 -2.12
CA ASP A 129 -13.31 -7.53 -2.84
C ASP A 129 -13.15 -6.36 -1.85
N ILE A 130 -12.04 -5.62 -1.98
CA ILE A 130 -11.72 -4.54 -1.02
C ILE A 130 -12.68 -3.34 -1.18
N GLY A 131 -13.20 -3.10 -2.38
CA GLY A 131 -14.13 -2.01 -2.67
C GLY A 131 -15.50 -2.30 -2.05
N ALA A 132 -16.03 -3.51 -2.26
CA ALA A 132 -17.25 -3.98 -1.61
C ALA A 132 -17.10 -4.00 -0.08
N LEU A 133 -15.93 -4.41 0.44
CA LEU A 133 -15.63 -4.32 1.86
C LEU A 133 -15.71 -2.87 2.37
N GLN A 134 -15.07 -1.92 1.69
CA GLN A 134 -15.14 -0.51 2.10
C GLN A 134 -16.56 0.06 2.07
N HIS A 135 -17.33 -0.27 1.03
CA HIS A 135 -18.71 0.17 0.89
C HIS A 135 -19.57 -0.33 2.06
N TRP A 136 -19.56 -1.64 2.32
CA TRP A 136 -20.26 -2.25 3.46
C TRP A 136 -19.85 -1.63 4.80
N LEU A 137 -18.58 -1.24 4.95
CA LEU A 137 -18.10 -0.65 6.18
C LEU A 137 -18.52 0.80 6.39
N ALA A 138 -18.76 1.53 5.30
CA ALA A 138 -19.32 2.87 5.38
C ALA A 138 -20.78 2.86 5.87
N THR A 139 -21.52 1.76 5.69
CA THR A 139 -22.91 1.62 6.16
C THR A 139 -23.03 1.24 7.64
N ARG A 140 -21.93 0.86 8.30
CA ARG A 140 -21.96 0.41 9.70
C ARG A 140 -22.14 1.58 10.66
N PRO A 141 -23.05 1.46 11.65
CA PRO A 141 -23.24 2.50 12.66
C PRO A 141 -21.95 2.69 13.48
N PRO A 142 -21.67 3.92 13.95
CA PRO A 142 -20.53 4.17 14.81
C PRO A 142 -20.70 3.42 16.15
N SER A 143 -19.82 2.48 16.45
CA SER A 143 -19.80 1.79 17.75
C SER A 143 -18.84 2.49 18.72
N ASN A 144 -19.31 2.75 19.95
CA ASN A 144 -18.49 3.28 21.04
C ASN A 144 -17.83 2.17 21.90
N GLU A 145 -18.17 0.91 21.66
CA GLU A 145 -17.61 -0.22 22.40
C GLU A 145 -16.20 -0.59 21.90
N PRO A 146 -15.27 -0.90 22.81
CA PRO A 146 -13.95 -1.40 22.43
C PRO A 146 -14.05 -2.75 21.73
N LEU A 147 -13.34 -2.90 20.62
CA LEU A 147 -13.28 -4.12 19.81
C LEU A 147 -12.83 -5.32 20.66
N ARG A 148 -13.69 -6.34 20.77
CA ARG A 148 -13.32 -7.63 21.37
C ARG A 148 -12.75 -8.54 20.29
N LEU A 149 -11.42 -8.59 20.19
CA LEU A 149 -10.74 -9.56 19.33
C LEU A 149 -10.85 -10.96 19.97
N PRO A 150 -11.20 -12.02 19.21
CA PRO A 150 -11.09 -13.38 19.71
C PRO A 150 -9.64 -13.80 19.99
N SER A 151 -9.44 -14.71 20.94
CA SER A 151 -8.19 -15.47 21.00
C SER A 151 -8.25 -16.67 20.06
N LEU A 152 -7.12 -17.03 19.46
CA LEU A 152 -6.93 -18.24 18.64
C LEU A 152 -5.83 -19.09 19.28
N SER A 153 -6.16 -20.28 19.78
CA SER A 153 -5.17 -21.15 20.43
C SER A 153 -4.40 -22.06 19.47
N ASP A 154 -5.03 -22.49 18.38
CA ASP A 154 -4.45 -23.25 17.26
C ASP A 154 -4.48 -22.43 15.94
N GLY A 155 -4.64 -21.11 16.09
CA GLY A 155 -4.24 -20.16 15.07
C GLY A 155 -5.23 -19.93 13.93
N LEU A 156 -4.71 -19.27 12.89
CA LEU A 156 -5.40 -18.92 11.66
C LEU A 156 -4.56 -19.38 10.47
N ARG A 157 -5.20 -20.07 9.52
CA ARG A 157 -4.61 -20.42 8.24
C ARG A 157 -5.45 -19.92 7.08
N VAL A 158 -4.81 -19.26 6.13
CA VAL A 158 -5.39 -18.93 4.82
C VAL A 158 -4.54 -19.62 3.76
N THR A 159 -5.17 -20.25 2.79
CA THR A 159 -4.49 -20.83 1.63
C THR A 159 -5.14 -20.35 0.32
N ARG A 160 -4.32 -20.09 -0.71
CA ARG A 160 -4.78 -19.68 -2.06
C ARG A 160 -5.70 -18.46 -2.07
N GLY A 161 -5.56 -17.57 -1.08
CA GLY A 161 -6.42 -16.40 -0.97
C GLY A 161 -6.18 -15.40 -2.10
N ARG A 162 -7.19 -14.59 -2.38
CA ARG A 162 -7.15 -13.50 -3.37
C ARG A 162 -7.79 -12.26 -2.79
N VAL A 163 -7.17 -11.11 -2.99
CA VAL A 163 -7.75 -9.79 -2.71
C VAL A 163 -7.76 -9.00 -4.01
N GLY A 164 -8.93 -8.50 -4.43
CA GLY A 164 -9.07 -7.65 -5.60
C GLY A 164 -9.35 -6.19 -5.22
N GLY A 165 -8.78 -5.26 -5.99
CA GLY A 165 -9.09 -3.83 -5.94
C GLY A 165 -9.07 -3.21 -7.35
N ALA A 166 -9.24 -1.89 -7.43
CA ALA A 166 -9.26 -1.18 -8.71
C ALA A 166 -7.86 -1.21 -9.37
N GLY A 167 -7.72 -1.96 -10.47
CA GLY A 167 -6.46 -2.03 -11.25
C GLY A 167 -5.35 -2.91 -10.64
N TRP A 168 -5.63 -3.64 -9.55
CA TRP A 168 -4.68 -4.54 -8.93
C TRP A 168 -5.34 -5.74 -8.24
N SER A 169 -4.59 -6.83 -8.10
CA SER A 169 -4.95 -7.98 -7.27
C SER A 169 -3.78 -8.42 -6.41
N ILE A 170 -4.07 -9.13 -5.33
CA ILE A 170 -3.08 -9.93 -4.61
C ILE A 170 -3.55 -11.37 -4.70
N ASP A 171 -2.73 -12.21 -5.29
CA ASP A 171 -3.00 -13.62 -5.56
C ASP A 171 -2.15 -14.54 -4.68
N ASP A 172 -2.54 -15.82 -4.63
CA ASP A 172 -1.86 -16.89 -3.91
C ASP A 172 -1.54 -16.55 -2.47
N ILE A 173 -2.46 -15.82 -1.82
CA ILE A 173 -2.28 -15.37 -0.43
C ILE A 173 -2.26 -16.59 0.49
N ALA A 174 -1.15 -16.73 1.20
CA ALA A 174 -1.05 -17.66 2.31
C ALA A 174 -0.77 -16.88 3.60
N VAL A 175 -1.59 -17.13 4.62
CA VAL A 175 -1.43 -16.56 5.96
C VAL A 175 -1.33 -17.71 6.95
N ALA A 176 -0.34 -17.65 7.83
CA ALA A 176 -0.22 -18.59 8.94
C ALA A 176 0.08 -17.82 10.22
N ILE A 177 -0.80 -17.93 11.20
CA ILE A 177 -0.64 -17.39 12.56
C ILE A 177 -0.83 -18.56 13.50
N ALA A 178 0.16 -18.87 14.35
CA ALA A 178 0.08 -20.03 15.24
C ALA A 178 -0.86 -19.79 16.44
N GLU A 179 -0.81 -18.59 17.02
CA GLU A 179 -1.63 -18.20 18.16
C GLU A 179 -1.97 -16.71 18.03
N LEU A 180 -3.19 -16.33 18.43
CA LEU A 180 -3.61 -14.94 18.53
C LEU A 180 -4.15 -14.70 19.94
N HIS A 181 -3.61 -13.69 20.62
CA HIS A 181 -4.17 -13.21 21.87
C HIS A 181 -4.41 -11.70 21.77
N PRO A 182 -5.53 -11.16 22.27
CA PRO A 182 -5.88 -9.74 22.20
C PRO A 182 -4.77 -8.78 22.62
N ASP A 183 -4.11 -9.11 23.74
CA ASP A 183 -3.15 -8.24 24.41
C ASP A 183 -1.68 -8.69 24.31
N ARG A 184 -1.40 -9.81 23.62
CA ARG A 184 -0.01 -10.30 23.45
C ARG A 184 0.45 -10.09 22.01
N PRO A 185 1.76 -9.95 21.77
CA PRO A 185 2.27 -9.92 20.40
C PRO A 185 1.91 -11.19 19.63
N ALA A 186 1.27 -11.03 18.48
CA ALA A 186 0.99 -12.14 17.57
C ALA A 186 2.04 -12.15 16.46
N ARG A 187 2.48 -13.34 16.05
CA ARG A 187 3.44 -13.53 14.95
C ARG A 187 2.85 -14.44 13.90
N GLY A 188 3.17 -14.16 12.65
CA GLY A 188 2.74 -14.98 11.55
C GLY A 188 3.61 -14.84 10.31
N ARG A 189 3.23 -15.56 9.28
CA ARG A 189 3.82 -15.49 7.93
C ARG A 189 2.75 -15.07 6.94
N LEU A 190 3.15 -14.24 5.99
CA LEU A 190 2.32 -13.74 4.90
C LEU A 190 3.08 -13.93 3.59
N GLN A 191 2.47 -14.63 2.65
CA GLN A 191 3.01 -14.88 1.31
C GLN A 191 1.94 -14.58 0.26
N GLY A 192 2.37 -14.28 -0.96
CA GLY A 192 1.47 -14.01 -2.08
C GLY A 192 2.18 -13.23 -3.18
N ARG A 193 1.40 -12.75 -4.15
CA ARG A 193 1.89 -11.97 -5.28
C ARG A 193 0.92 -10.84 -5.60
N VAL A 194 1.39 -9.60 -5.61
CA VAL A 194 0.61 -8.49 -6.16
C VAL A 194 0.68 -8.54 -7.69
N GLN A 195 -0.42 -8.28 -8.38
CA GLN A 195 -0.47 -8.08 -9.82
C GLN A 195 -1.07 -6.71 -10.13
N SER A 196 -0.41 -5.94 -11.00
CA SER A 196 -0.95 -4.68 -11.53
C SER A 196 -0.25 -4.38 -12.87
N SER A 197 -1.03 -4.08 -13.91
CA SER A 197 -0.61 -3.70 -15.28
C SER A 197 0.87 -3.93 -15.63
N GLY A 198 1.23 -5.16 -16.01
CA GLY A 198 2.58 -5.50 -16.50
C GLY A 198 3.65 -5.68 -15.41
N VAL A 199 3.29 -5.52 -14.14
CA VAL A 199 4.17 -5.67 -12.97
C VAL A 199 3.62 -6.74 -12.02
N GLN A 200 4.50 -7.61 -11.56
CA GLN A 200 4.23 -8.60 -10.53
C GLN A 200 5.10 -8.34 -9.31
N VAL A 201 4.55 -8.50 -8.11
CA VAL A 201 5.27 -8.29 -6.86
C VAL A 201 5.11 -9.49 -5.94
N PRO A 202 5.86 -10.59 -6.14
CA PRO A 202 5.91 -11.68 -5.16
C PRO A 202 6.50 -11.21 -3.82
N PHE A 203 5.94 -11.71 -2.72
CA PHE A 203 6.41 -11.41 -1.37
C PHE A 203 6.36 -12.63 -0.44
N ASP A 204 7.27 -12.61 0.52
CA ASP A 204 7.34 -13.56 1.62
C ASP A 204 7.80 -12.84 2.89
N LEU A 205 6.87 -12.63 3.81
CA LEU A 205 7.01 -11.71 4.93
C LEU A 205 6.70 -12.42 6.24
N ALA A 206 7.58 -12.23 7.23
CA ALA A 206 7.23 -12.42 8.62
C ALA A 206 6.45 -11.19 9.11
N ALA A 207 5.32 -11.41 9.77
CA ALA A 207 4.45 -10.37 10.30
C ALA A 207 4.41 -10.42 11.83
N THR A 208 4.32 -9.27 12.47
CA THR A 208 4.11 -9.13 13.92
C THR A 208 3.06 -8.07 14.19
N LEU A 209 2.08 -8.40 15.02
CA LEU A 209 1.08 -7.46 15.53
C LEU A 209 1.28 -7.23 17.02
N GLN A 210 1.51 -5.99 17.41
CA GLN A 210 1.68 -5.55 18.78
C GLN A 210 0.32 -5.21 19.39
N ARG A 211 -0.07 -5.95 20.45
CA ARG A 211 -1.39 -5.83 21.12
C ARG A 211 -2.53 -5.70 20.10
N PRO A 212 -2.86 -6.78 19.39
CA PRO A 212 -3.82 -6.79 18.29
C PRO A 212 -5.15 -6.07 18.60
N ALA A 213 -5.72 -6.22 19.81
CA ALA A 213 -6.98 -5.57 20.19
C ALA A 213 -6.89 -4.03 20.24
N ALA A 214 -5.72 -3.49 20.57
CA ALA A 214 -5.46 -2.06 20.58
C ALA A 214 -4.82 -1.54 19.27
N ALA A 215 -4.55 -2.43 18.31
CA ALA A 215 -3.94 -2.13 17.02
C ALA A 215 -2.70 -1.21 17.15
N ARG A 216 -1.81 -1.51 18.12
CA ARG A 216 -0.71 -0.62 18.52
C ARG A 216 0.51 -0.70 17.62
N GLY A 217 0.64 -1.71 16.77
CA GLY A 217 1.76 -1.79 15.84
C GLY A 217 1.70 -2.98 14.92
N LEU A 218 2.09 -2.76 13.67
CA LEU A 218 2.37 -3.76 12.65
C LEU A 218 3.86 -3.71 12.34
N GLY A 219 4.51 -4.87 12.34
CA GLY A 219 5.84 -5.07 11.80
C GLY A 219 5.80 -6.08 10.67
N LEU A 220 6.44 -5.79 9.54
CA LEU A 220 6.67 -6.74 8.44
C LEU A 220 8.16 -6.78 8.15
N ALA A 221 8.71 -7.97 7.91
CA ALA A 221 10.09 -8.11 7.45
C ALA A 221 10.22 -9.35 6.57
N GLY A 222 10.96 -9.23 5.47
CA GLY A 222 11.13 -10.36 4.55
C GLY A 222 11.55 -9.94 3.16
N ARG A 223 11.20 -10.75 2.17
CA ARG A 223 11.57 -10.55 0.77
C ARG A 223 10.38 -10.05 -0.02
N VAL A 224 10.65 -9.11 -0.90
CA VAL A 224 9.73 -8.61 -1.92
C VAL A 224 10.53 -8.49 -3.20
N ALA A 225 9.98 -8.79 -4.36
CA ALA A 225 10.62 -8.47 -5.62
C ALA A 225 9.61 -7.78 -6.52
N VAL A 226 9.95 -6.64 -7.11
CA VAL A 226 9.17 -6.10 -8.23
C VAL A 226 9.70 -6.73 -9.50
N GLU A 227 8.85 -7.35 -10.30
CA GLU A 227 9.19 -8.03 -11.54
C GLU A 227 8.35 -7.42 -12.66
N ALA A 228 9.03 -6.84 -13.65
CA ALA A 228 8.44 -6.38 -14.90
C ALA A 228 9.03 -7.19 -16.06
N LYS A 229 8.64 -6.86 -17.30
CA LYS A 229 9.05 -7.61 -18.50
C LYS A 229 10.58 -7.77 -18.61
N ASP A 230 11.32 -6.67 -18.49
CA ASP A 230 12.74 -6.63 -18.81
C ASP A 230 13.64 -6.35 -17.60
N TRP A 231 13.06 -6.20 -16.40
CA TRP A 231 13.80 -5.87 -15.19
C TRP A 231 13.20 -6.48 -13.92
N LYS A 232 14.06 -6.65 -12.92
CA LYS A 232 13.69 -7.12 -11.57
C LYS A 232 14.32 -6.23 -10.50
N LEU A 233 13.58 -6.03 -9.41
CA LEU A 233 14.01 -5.32 -8.23
C LEU A 233 13.76 -6.18 -6.99
N PRO A 234 14.56 -7.24 -6.75
CA PRO A 234 14.56 -7.96 -5.48
C PRO A 234 14.97 -7.04 -4.33
N MET A 235 14.25 -7.17 -3.22
CA MET A 235 14.38 -6.35 -2.03
C MET A 235 14.29 -7.20 -0.76
N ARG A 236 15.06 -6.82 0.26
CA ARG A 236 14.78 -7.19 1.66
C ARG A 236 14.21 -5.98 2.37
N ILE A 237 13.02 -6.12 2.93
CA ILE A 237 12.30 -5.01 3.56
C ILE A 237 12.18 -5.18 5.07
N ARG A 238 12.07 -4.04 5.76
CA ARG A 238 11.55 -3.91 7.13
C ARG A 238 10.54 -2.78 7.13
N LEU A 239 9.30 -3.08 7.50
CA LEU A 239 8.22 -2.12 7.65
C LEU A 239 7.75 -2.10 9.10
N GLY A 240 7.58 -0.90 9.65
CA GLY A 240 6.90 -0.67 10.92
C GLY A 240 5.82 0.38 10.75
N ALA A 241 4.62 0.13 11.29
CA ALA A 241 3.50 1.06 11.18
C ALA A 241 2.47 0.87 12.29
N LEU A 242 1.46 1.74 12.35
CA LEU A 242 0.22 1.50 13.12
C LEU A 242 -0.90 1.20 12.13
N LEU A 243 -1.75 0.23 12.44
CA LEU A 243 -2.93 -0.02 11.60
C LEU A 243 -3.91 1.15 11.71
N HIS A 244 -4.39 1.62 10.56
CA HIS A 244 -5.38 2.68 10.43
C HIS A 244 -6.64 2.15 9.76
N ALA A 245 -7.76 2.60 10.29
CA ALA A 245 -9.04 2.51 9.64
C ALA A 245 -9.88 3.64 10.21
N GLY A 246 -10.35 4.52 9.32
CA GLY A 246 -10.98 5.79 9.67
C GLY A 246 -11.92 6.29 8.59
N ASP A 247 -12.46 7.49 8.78
CA ASP A 247 -13.35 8.13 7.80
C ASP A 247 -12.65 8.38 6.46
N ASP A 248 -11.31 8.45 6.49
CA ASP A 248 -10.36 8.60 5.38
C ASP A 248 -9.90 7.26 4.78
N GLY A 249 -10.56 6.15 5.11
CA GLY A 249 -10.33 4.83 4.52
C GLY A 249 -9.46 3.91 5.37
N LEU A 250 -8.93 2.86 4.74
CA LEU A 250 -8.04 1.88 5.35
C LEU A 250 -6.58 2.31 5.19
N GLY A 251 -5.68 1.87 6.05
CA GLY A 251 -4.26 2.05 5.78
C GLY A 251 -3.33 1.88 6.96
N LEU A 252 -2.23 2.63 6.93
CA LEU A 252 -1.16 2.57 7.92
C LEU A 252 -0.79 3.99 8.37
N ASP A 253 -0.71 4.23 9.68
CA ASP A 253 -0.12 5.46 10.21
C ASP A 253 1.36 5.28 10.49
N ARG A 254 2.13 6.36 10.33
CA ARG A 254 3.56 6.40 10.67
C ARG A 254 4.34 5.24 10.06
N MET A 255 4.00 4.86 8.83
CA MET A 255 4.68 3.79 8.12
C MET A 255 6.13 4.21 7.92
N ARG A 256 7.05 3.35 8.37
CA ARG A 256 8.48 3.42 8.10
C ARG A 256 8.84 2.17 7.34
N LEU A 257 9.20 2.33 6.08
CA LEU A 257 9.72 1.26 5.25
C LEU A 257 11.22 1.50 5.06
N ALA A 258 12.03 0.47 5.28
CA ALA A 258 13.42 0.43 4.87
C ALA A 258 13.62 -0.78 3.97
N ALA A 259 14.34 -0.60 2.87
CA ALA A 259 14.60 -1.65 1.90
C ALA A 259 16.05 -1.64 1.47
N GLN A 260 16.66 -2.82 1.42
CA GLN A 260 17.88 -3.07 0.65
C GLN A 260 17.45 -3.68 -0.67
N ALA A 261 17.71 -2.97 -1.75
CA ALA A 261 17.25 -3.27 -3.09
C ALA A 261 18.42 -3.54 -4.02
N ARG A 262 18.14 -4.27 -5.10
CA ARG A 262 19.10 -4.50 -6.17
C ARG A 262 18.36 -4.50 -7.50
N TYR A 263 18.57 -3.48 -8.30
CA TYR A 263 17.99 -3.42 -9.65
C TYR A 263 18.77 -4.34 -10.59
N ARG A 264 18.06 -5.11 -11.41
CA ARG A 264 18.63 -6.04 -12.38
C ARG A 264 17.91 -5.92 -13.71
N ALA A 265 18.65 -5.62 -14.78
CA ALA A 265 18.14 -5.59 -16.16
C ALA A 265 19.30 -5.82 -17.14
N GLY A 266 19.22 -6.87 -17.97
CA GLY A 266 20.35 -7.28 -18.81
C GLY A 266 21.63 -7.48 -17.98
N ASP A 267 22.71 -6.80 -18.36
CA ASP A 267 24.00 -6.82 -17.66
C ASP A 267 24.08 -5.82 -16.48
N THR A 268 23.03 -5.04 -16.25
CA THR A 268 22.97 -4.05 -15.17
C THR A 268 22.62 -4.73 -13.84
N ASP A 269 23.48 -4.62 -12.83
CA ASP A 269 23.21 -5.00 -11.43
C ASP A 269 23.58 -3.83 -10.50
N LEU A 270 22.56 -3.14 -9.95
CA LEU A 270 22.73 -1.93 -9.15
C LEU A 270 22.17 -2.10 -7.74
N PRO A 271 23.02 -2.28 -6.71
CA PRO A 271 22.59 -2.33 -5.33
C PRO A 271 22.35 -0.92 -4.77
N PHE A 272 21.28 -0.76 -3.99
CA PHE A 272 20.98 0.48 -3.28
C PHE A 272 20.09 0.22 -2.07
N ALA A 273 19.98 1.19 -1.17
CA ALA A 273 19.02 1.19 -0.09
C ALA A 273 18.08 2.37 -0.25
N PHE A 274 16.81 2.17 0.11
CA PHE A 274 15.86 3.27 0.21
C PHE A 274 15.01 3.16 1.45
N GLY A 275 14.55 4.32 1.93
CA GLY A 275 13.65 4.44 3.05
C GLY A 275 12.46 5.32 2.70
N LEU A 276 11.26 4.92 3.13
CA LEU A 276 10.04 5.72 3.01
C LEU A 276 9.44 5.97 4.39
N PHE A 277 8.95 7.17 4.62
CA PHE A 277 8.15 7.55 5.78
C PHE A 277 6.87 8.26 5.32
N ALA A 278 5.71 7.65 5.56
CA ALA A 278 4.43 8.24 5.17
C ALA A 278 3.27 7.62 5.97
N PRO A 279 2.11 8.27 6.10
CA PRO A 279 0.87 7.52 6.23
C PRO A 279 0.54 6.86 4.88
N LEU A 280 0.03 5.62 4.91
CA LEU A 280 -0.58 4.95 3.76
C LEU A 280 -2.09 5.01 3.92
N ARG A 281 -2.80 5.35 2.85
CA ARG A 281 -4.26 5.29 2.78
C ARG A 281 -4.72 4.57 1.53
N TYR A 282 -5.78 3.79 1.66
CA TYR A 282 -6.54 3.22 0.56
C TYR A 282 -8.00 3.65 0.74
N ARG A 283 -8.52 4.38 -0.24
CA ARG A 283 -9.87 4.92 -0.22
C ARG A 283 -10.36 5.09 -1.66
N ASP A 284 -11.59 4.67 -1.92
CA ASP A 284 -12.27 4.91 -3.21
C ASP A 284 -11.42 4.42 -4.40
N GLY A 285 -10.79 3.25 -4.26
CA GLY A 285 -9.92 2.68 -5.29
C GLY A 285 -8.50 3.25 -5.37
N GLN A 286 -8.20 4.32 -4.63
CA GLN A 286 -6.93 5.02 -4.68
C GLN A 286 -6.04 4.70 -3.47
N VAL A 287 -4.78 4.37 -3.74
CA VAL A 287 -3.68 4.31 -2.77
C VAL A 287 -3.01 5.69 -2.69
N SER A 288 -2.73 6.19 -1.49
CA SER A 288 -1.97 7.44 -1.31
C SER A 288 -0.96 7.36 -0.16
N LEU A 289 0.16 8.08 -0.35
CA LEU A 289 1.22 8.34 0.61
C LEU A 289 1.41 9.85 0.71
N ALA A 290 0.77 10.50 1.68
CA ALA A 290 0.84 11.95 1.83
C ALA A 290 0.70 12.38 3.31
N PRO A 291 1.65 13.13 3.88
CA PRO A 291 2.95 13.50 3.31
C PRO A 291 3.90 12.29 3.18
N LEU A 292 4.76 12.30 2.17
CA LEU A 292 5.81 11.32 1.92
C LEU A 292 7.17 11.93 2.27
N GLY A 293 8.00 11.19 3.00
CA GLY A 293 9.44 11.37 3.08
C GLY A 293 10.13 10.18 2.42
N ALA A 294 11.14 10.43 1.60
CA ALA A 294 11.91 9.43 0.88
C ALA A 294 13.41 9.71 1.03
N ALA A 295 14.18 8.63 1.13
CA ALA A 295 15.64 8.69 1.15
C ALA A 295 16.18 7.55 0.29
N VAL A 296 17.15 7.84 -0.58
CA VAL A 296 17.87 6.83 -1.35
C VAL A 296 19.36 6.95 -1.03
N ARG A 297 19.99 5.79 -0.86
CA ARG A 297 21.42 5.64 -0.59
C ARG A 297 21.99 4.60 -1.54
N GLY A 298 22.91 5.00 -2.40
CA GLY A 298 23.54 4.15 -3.40
C GLY A 298 24.99 4.55 -3.66
N ALA A 299 25.56 3.95 -4.69
CA ALA A 299 26.90 4.24 -5.19
C ALA A 299 26.92 4.13 -6.72
N GLY A 300 27.99 4.64 -7.35
CA GLY A 300 28.12 4.62 -8.81
C GLY A 300 27.05 5.46 -9.48
N VAL A 301 26.20 4.83 -10.29
CA VAL A 301 25.10 5.51 -11.01
C VAL A 301 23.88 5.84 -10.13
N MET A 302 23.78 5.24 -8.93
CA MET A 302 22.63 5.47 -8.05
C MET A 302 22.87 6.69 -7.14
N PRO A 303 22.07 7.77 -7.27
CA PRO A 303 22.28 8.98 -6.50
C PRO A 303 21.90 8.80 -5.02
N ASN A 304 22.54 9.62 -4.18
CA ASN A 304 22.14 9.82 -2.80
C ASN A 304 21.23 11.04 -2.72
N PHE A 305 19.98 10.85 -2.30
CA PHE A 305 19.05 11.96 -2.11
C PHE A 305 18.12 11.78 -0.91
N ASP A 306 17.63 12.90 -0.42
CA ASP A 306 16.51 12.98 0.52
C ASP A 306 15.44 13.88 -0.08
N ALA A 307 14.18 13.47 0.03
CA ALA A 307 13.05 14.19 -0.53
C ALA A 307 11.82 14.12 0.39
N ALA A 308 10.97 15.13 0.29
CA ALA A 308 9.62 15.14 0.82
C ALA A 308 8.63 15.31 -0.34
N GLY A 309 7.38 14.92 -0.16
CA GLY A 309 6.43 14.97 -1.26
C GLY A 309 5.13 14.23 -1.01
N ARG A 310 4.59 13.66 -2.08
CA ARG A 310 3.39 12.82 -2.05
C ARG A 310 3.41 11.83 -3.20
N PHE A 311 2.73 10.71 -2.98
CA PHE A 311 2.47 9.71 -4.02
C PHE A 311 1.00 9.32 -3.98
N ALA A 312 0.39 9.13 -5.14
CA ALA A 312 -0.95 8.59 -5.26
C ALA A 312 -1.04 7.66 -6.48
N PHE A 313 -1.83 6.60 -6.36
CA PHE A 313 -2.02 5.59 -7.38
C PHE A 313 -3.48 5.12 -7.39
N GLY A 314 -4.14 5.25 -8.54
CA GLY A 314 -5.50 4.79 -8.80
C GLY A 314 -5.65 4.57 -10.30
N GLU A 315 -6.54 5.31 -10.96
CA GLU A 315 -6.60 5.36 -12.43
C GLU A 315 -5.31 5.92 -13.06
N THR A 316 -4.71 6.91 -12.40
CA THR A 316 -3.41 7.49 -12.76
C THR A 316 -2.46 7.42 -11.57
N MET A 317 -1.17 7.41 -11.87
CA MET A 317 -0.09 7.57 -10.91
C MET A 317 0.33 9.03 -10.86
N GLN A 318 0.48 9.55 -9.64
CA GLN A 318 1.01 10.88 -9.36
C GLN A 318 2.17 10.76 -8.37
N LEU A 319 3.30 11.36 -8.70
CA LEU A 319 4.47 11.43 -7.82
C LEU A 319 4.98 12.86 -7.82
N GLN A 320 5.03 13.47 -6.64
CA GLN A 320 5.67 14.76 -6.44
C GLN A 320 6.75 14.63 -5.39
N LEU A 321 7.95 15.09 -5.70
CA LEU A 321 9.10 15.08 -4.80
C LEU A 321 9.79 16.45 -4.84
N ASP A 322 10.04 17.01 -3.67
CA ASP A 322 10.94 18.14 -3.44
C ASP A 322 12.09 17.62 -2.59
N GLY A 323 13.30 17.66 -3.13
CA GLY A 323 14.43 17.04 -2.50
C GLY A 323 15.76 17.67 -2.85
N ARG A 324 16.81 16.98 -2.43
CA ARG A 324 18.20 17.37 -2.69
C ARG A 324 19.04 16.14 -2.98
N LEU A 325 19.79 16.18 -4.08
CA LEU A 325 20.90 15.26 -4.29
C LEU A 325 22.11 15.79 -3.50
N ALA A 326 22.79 14.89 -2.79
CA ALA A 326 23.96 15.25 -2.00
C ALA A 326 25.15 15.65 -2.87
N ALA A 327 25.35 14.95 -3.99
CA ALA A 327 26.41 15.19 -4.96
C ALA A 327 25.96 14.71 -6.35
N TRP A 328 26.64 15.20 -7.39
CA TRP A 328 26.52 14.60 -8.73
C TRP A 328 27.17 13.21 -8.72
N PRO A 329 26.49 12.15 -9.17
CA PRO A 329 27.11 10.82 -9.21
C PRO A 329 28.29 10.77 -10.19
N ASP A 330 29.39 10.15 -9.78
CA ASP A 330 30.62 10.08 -10.61
C ASP A 330 30.42 9.31 -11.92
N ALA A 331 29.48 8.36 -11.93
CA ALA A 331 29.15 7.57 -13.11
C ALA A 331 28.18 8.26 -14.06
N TRP A 332 27.69 9.46 -13.72
CA TRP A 332 26.90 10.28 -14.65
C TRP A 332 27.83 11.11 -15.54
N PRO A 333 27.34 11.57 -16.72
CA PRO A 333 28.13 12.45 -17.59
C PRO A 333 28.69 13.64 -16.83
N SER A 334 29.97 13.97 -17.08
CA SER A 334 30.63 15.10 -16.44
C SER A 334 29.95 16.40 -16.84
N LEU A 335 29.62 17.23 -15.85
CA LEU A 335 29.08 18.56 -16.11
C LEU A 335 30.22 19.53 -16.51
N PRO A 336 29.98 20.43 -17.48
CA PRO A 336 30.97 21.42 -17.90
C PRO A 336 31.32 22.39 -16.75
N PRO A 337 32.55 22.93 -16.70
CA PRO A 337 32.92 23.94 -15.72
C PRO A 337 32.06 25.21 -15.81
N PRO A 338 31.81 25.91 -14.68
CA PRO A 338 32.16 25.53 -13.31
C PRO A 338 31.15 24.57 -12.65
N LEU A 339 30.09 24.15 -13.36
CA LEU A 339 28.99 23.35 -12.81
C LEU A 339 29.45 22.01 -12.21
N GLY A 340 30.37 21.33 -12.91
CA GLY A 340 30.96 20.07 -12.45
C GLY A 340 31.97 20.23 -11.32
N GLN A 341 32.49 21.45 -11.09
CA GLN A 341 33.45 21.73 -10.02
C GLN A 341 32.75 22.08 -8.69
N SER A 342 31.50 22.53 -8.76
CA SER A 342 30.70 22.84 -7.58
C SER A 342 30.29 21.58 -6.82
N GLN A 343 30.52 21.61 -5.50
CA GLN A 343 30.12 20.58 -4.55
C GLN A 343 28.84 20.95 -3.79
N SER A 344 28.17 22.02 -4.20
CA SER A 344 26.90 22.43 -3.62
C SER A 344 25.84 21.33 -3.84
N PRO A 345 24.99 21.04 -2.83
CA PRO A 345 23.85 20.16 -3.02
C PRO A 345 23.00 20.61 -4.21
N LEU A 346 22.35 19.65 -4.87
CA LEU A 346 21.48 19.90 -6.02
C LEU A 346 20.01 19.71 -5.61
N PRO A 347 19.34 20.77 -5.13
CA PRO A 347 17.89 20.80 -5.01
C PRO A 347 17.21 20.38 -6.30
N PHE A 348 16.14 19.60 -6.16
CA PHE A 348 15.28 19.23 -7.27
C PHE A 348 13.81 19.28 -6.88
N VAL A 349 12.96 19.55 -7.86
CA VAL A 349 11.52 19.34 -7.79
C VAL A 349 11.13 18.44 -8.96
N LEU A 350 10.44 17.35 -8.67
CA LEU A 350 9.93 16.38 -9.63
C LEU A 350 8.40 16.32 -9.52
N ASP A 351 7.67 16.51 -10.62
CA ASP A 351 6.23 16.23 -10.71
C ASP A 351 6.00 15.27 -11.88
N TYR A 352 5.48 14.10 -11.58
CA TYR A 352 5.09 13.09 -12.56
C TYR A 352 3.59 12.83 -12.47
N ARG A 353 2.93 12.78 -13.63
CA ARG A 353 1.52 12.35 -13.75
C ARG A 353 1.35 11.50 -15.00
N GLY A 354 0.82 10.29 -14.83
CA GLY A 354 0.58 9.41 -15.97
C GLY A 354 0.29 7.97 -15.56
N ALA A 355 0.55 7.03 -16.46
CA ALA A 355 0.39 5.60 -16.21
C ALA A 355 1.48 5.05 -15.25
N ALA A 356 1.29 3.84 -14.71
CA ALA A 356 2.24 3.24 -13.78
C ALA A 356 3.56 2.78 -14.43
N ASP A 357 3.62 2.78 -15.75
CA ASP A 357 4.80 2.44 -16.56
C ASP A 357 5.77 3.62 -16.76
N PHE A 358 5.50 4.77 -16.12
CA PHE A 358 6.28 6.01 -16.22
C PHE A 358 6.31 6.65 -17.62
N SER A 359 5.37 6.29 -18.50
CA SER A 359 5.26 6.85 -19.86
C SER A 359 4.70 8.27 -19.92
N GLY A 360 4.12 8.77 -18.82
CA GLY A 360 3.58 10.12 -18.74
C GLY A 360 4.63 11.22 -18.71
N ASP A 361 4.14 12.46 -18.79
CA ASP A 361 5.00 13.64 -18.74
C ASP A 361 5.58 13.84 -17.33
N THR A 362 6.87 14.16 -17.30
CA THR A 362 7.64 14.41 -16.09
C THR A 362 8.18 15.83 -16.15
N ALA A 363 7.85 16.67 -15.16
CA ALA A 363 8.49 17.96 -14.96
C ALA A 363 9.62 17.84 -13.94
N LEU A 364 10.78 18.41 -14.26
CA LEU A 364 11.96 18.43 -13.41
C LEU A 364 12.55 19.82 -13.35
N GLN A 365 12.68 20.33 -12.14
CA GLN A 365 13.44 21.53 -11.85
C GLN A 365 14.71 21.14 -11.09
N LEU A 366 15.84 21.70 -11.49
CA LEU A 366 17.13 21.54 -10.82
C LEU A 366 17.74 22.90 -10.54
N ARG A 367 18.43 23.04 -9.42
CA ARG A 367 19.21 24.24 -9.12
C ARG A 367 20.54 23.88 -8.50
N ARG A 368 21.63 24.41 -9.05
CA ARG A 368 22.96 24.38 -8.41
C ARG A 368 23.53 25.79 -8.44
N ASP A 369 23.80 26.34 -7.27
CA ASP A 369 24.25 27.71 -7.11
C ASP A 369 23.30 28.69 -7.83
N GLN A 370 23.78 29.41 -8.84
CA GLN A 370 22.99 30.32 -9.66
C GLN A 370 22.42 29.66 -10.93
N THR A 371 22.84 28.44 -11.24
CA THR A 371 22.39 27.69 -12.41
C THR A 371 21.05 27.03 -12.15
N ARG A 372 20.14 27.18 -13.10
CA ARG A 372 18.76 26.69 -13.02
C ARG A 372 18.42 25.92 -14.28
N PHE A 373 17.76 24.79 -14.10
CA PHE A 373 17.15 24.02 -15.17
C PHE A 373 15.68 23.83 -14.83
N ASP A 374 14.78 24.09 -15.78
CA ASP A 374 13.37 23.76 -15.71
C ASP A 374 12.99 23.08 -17.02
N GLY A 375 12.60 21.81 -16.95
CA GLY A 375 12.29 21.06 -18.16
C GLY A 375 11.25 19.98 -17.95
N ARG A 376 10.76 19.47 -19.09
CA ARG A 376 9.80 18.39 -19.20
C ARG A 376 10.32 17.32 -20.14
N PHE A 377 10.07 16.08 -19.78
CA PHE A 377 10.47 14.93 -20.58
C PHE A 377 9.56 13.74 -20.31
N ARG A 378 9.64 12.72 -21.16
CA ARG A 378 9.07 11.39 -20.91
C ARG A 378 10.19 10.41 -20.64
N LEU A 379 10.10 9.71 -19.52
CA LEU A 379 11.19 8.83 -19.06
C LEU A 379 11.54 7.74 -20.09
N PRO A 380 10.58 7.05 -20.75
CA PRO A 380 10.93 6.03 -21.74
C PRO A 380 11.68 6.60 -22.95
N GLU A 381 11.28 7.77 -23.45
CA GLU A 381 11.96 8.44 -24.58
C GLU A 381 13.38 8.87 -24.19
N MET A 382 13.56 9.43 -22.99
CA MET A 382 14.88 9.78 -22.46
C MET A 382 15.80 8.56 -22.32
N LEU A 383 15.28 7.44 -21.81
CA LEU A 383 16.08 6.21 -21.66
C LEU A 383 16.46 5.62 -23.02
N GLN A 384 15.54 5.59 -23.99
CA GLN A 384 15.85 5.16 -25.36
C GLN A 384 16.93 6.03 -26.01
N TRP A 385 16.89 7.35 -25.78
CA TRP A 385 17.91 8.27 -26.27
C TRP A 385 19.28 8.00 -25.64
N VAL A 386 19.33 7.78 -24.32
CA VAL A 386 20.58 7.43 -23.61
C VAL A 386 21.16 6.11 -24.15
N ASP A 387 20.31 5.10 -24.35
CA ASP A 387 20.73 3.78 -24.85
C ASP A 387 21.22 3.83 -26.31
N ALA A 388 20.65 4.71 -27.14
CA ALA A 388 21.08 4.90 -28.53
C ALA A 388 22.48 5.53 -28.64
N GLY A 389 22.91 6.28 -27.62
CA GLY A 389 24.24 6.89 -27.55
C GLY A 389 24.59 7.69 -28.81
N ALA A 390 25.79 7.46 -29.36
CA ALA A 390 26.27 8.16 -30.56
C ALA A 390 25.51 7.80 -31.86
N GLN A 391 24.63 6.80 -31.84
CA GLN A 391 23.82 6.39 -32.99
C GLN A 391 22.42 7.05 -32.99
N GLY A 392 22.04 7.71 -31.89
CA GLY A 392 20.74 8.37 -31.71
C GLY A 392 20.74 9.86 -32.12
N ALA A 393 19.63 10.53 -31.81
CA ALA A 393 19.51 11.99 -31.98
C ALA A 393 20.57 12.73 -31.14
N LEU A 394 21.10 13.85 -31.65
CA LEU A 394 22.13 14.62 -30.94
C LEU A 394 21.57 15.33 -29.68
N LEU A 395 20.30 15.72 -29.71
CA LEU A 395 19.64 16.42 -28.62
C LEU A 395 18.75 15.45 -27.82
N PRO A 396 18.72 15.57 -26.48
CA PRO A 396 17.83 14.76 -25.66
C PRO A 396 16.36 15.10 -25.94
N PRO A 397 15.45 14.11 -25.88
CA PRO A 397 14.01 14.31 -26.08
C PRO A 397 13.37 14.96 -24.85
N LEU A 398 13.67 16.23 -24.64
CA LEU A 398 13.13 17.06 -23.58
C LEU A 398 12.83 18.46 -24.10
N SER A 399 11.95 19.17 -23.41
CA SER A 399 11.75 20.62 -23.58
C SER A 399 12.11 21.34 -22.28
N GLY A 400 12.61 22.56 -22.35
CA GLY A 400 12.94 23.32 -21.15
C GLY A 400 13.99 24.40 -21.34
N THR A 401 14.31 25.07 -20.24
CA THR A 401 15.30 26.14 -20.20
C THR A 401 16.41 25.84 -19.21
N LEU A 402 17.65 26.17 -19.60
CA LEU A 402 18.82 26.18 -18.75
C LEU A 402 19.37 27.61 -18.70
N SER A 403 19.46 28.18 -17.51
CA SER A 403 20.09 29.48 -17.27
C SER A 403 21.32 29.30 -16.39
N THR A 404 22.48 29.78 -16.83
CA THR A 404 23.74 29.71 -16.09
C THR A 404 24.57 30.98 -16.26
N PRO A 405 25.14 31.55 -15.18
CA PRO A 405 25.97 32.76 -15.30
C PRO A 405 27.21 32.58 -16.16
N LYS A 406 27.79 31.38 -16.13
CA LYS A 406 29.00 31.02 -16.89
C LYS A 406 28.99 29.54 -17.22
N ILE A 407 29.52 29.19 -18.38
CA ILE A 407 29.80 27.80 -18.78
C ILE A 407 31.02 27.77 -19.70
N GLU A 408 31.85 26.75 -19.54
CA GLU A 408 33.02 26.51 -20.39
C GLU A 408 32.78 25.27 -21.24
N VAL A 409 32.81 25.44 -22.57
CA VAL A 409 32.58 24.36 -23.54
C VAL A 409 33.70 24.40 -24.59
N SER A 410 34.43 23.29 -24.74
CA SER A 410 35.49 23.16 -25.74
C SER A 410 36.55 24.29 -25.71
N GLY A 411 36.86 24.81 -24.51
CA GLY A 411 37.83 25.89 -24.30
C GLY A 411 37.27 27.32 -24.49
N ALA A 412 36.02 27.47 -24.93
CA ALA A 412 35.33 28.76 -24.95
C ALA A 412 34.61 29.02 -23.62
N SER A 413 34.76 30.23 -23.08
CA SER A 413 34.02 30.71 -21.91
C SER A 413 32.83 31.54 -22.37
N LEU A 414 31.63 31.13 -22.00
CA LEU A 414 30.38 31.83 -22.29
C LEU A 414 29.82 32.41 -20.99
N GLU A 415 29.35 33.66 -21.03
CA GLU A 415 28.77 34.38 -19.89
C GLU A 415 27.29 34.70 -20.15
N GLY A 416 26.47 34.66 -19.09
CA GLY A 416 25.03 34.95 -19.16
C GLY A 416 24.26 33.98 -20.07
N VAL A 417 24.59 32.70 -20.03
CA VAL A 417 24.06 31.70 -20.96
C VAL A 417 22.62 31.33 -20.61
N GLU A 418 21.78 31.38 -21.63
CA GLU A 418 20.42 30.86 -21.64
C GLU A 418 20.31 29.87 -22.81
N ILE A 419 19.88 28.65 -22.52
CA ILE A 419 19.64 27.60 -23.50
C ILE A 419 18.16 27.24 -23.42
N GLU A 420 17.46 27.36 -24.53
CA GLU A 420 16.10 26.89 -24.70
C GLU A 420 16.10 25.64 -25.59
N ILE A 421 15.36 24.63 -25.16
CA ILE A 421 15.22 23.37 -25.87
C ILE A 421 13.72 23.19 -26.12
N GLU A 422 13.33 23.18 -27.39
CA GLU A 422 11.97 22.93 -27.83
C GLU A 422 11.92 21.59 -28.56
N GLN A 423 10.94 20.75 -28.22
CA GLN A 423 10.57 19.62 -29.07
C GLN A 423 9.57 20.11 -30.10
N ASP A 424 9.80 19.77 -31.37
CA ASP A 424 8.76 19.89 -32.38
C ASP A 424 7.58 18.98 -31.97
N ASP A 425 6.39 19.56 -31.86
CA ASP A 425 5.16 18.77 -31.66
C ASP A 425 5.08 17.72 -32.79
N PRO A 426 4.73 16.45 -32.49
CA PRO A 426 4.44 15.50 -33.55
C PRO A 426 3.34 16.10 -34.44
N PRO A 427 3.48 16.05 -35.78
CA PRO A 427 2.50 16.63 -36.67
C PRO A 427 1.11 16.09 -36.32
N PRO A 428 0.06 16.93 -36.29
CA PRO A 428 -1.26 16.50 -35.89
C PRO A 428 -1.66 15.30 -36.73
N THR A 429 -1.98 14.19 -36.06
CA THR A 429 -2.47 12.97 -36.71
C THR A 429 -3.70 13.38 -37.52
N SER A 430 -3.55 13.43 -38.84
CA SER A 430 -4.65 13.68 -39.75
C SER A 430 -5.71 12.62 -39.46
N ALA A 431 -6.88 13.07 -38.99
CA ALA A 431 -8.04 12.22 -38.84
C ALA A 431 -8.29 11.48 -40.18
N PRO A 432 -8.66 10.19 -40.15
CA PRO A 432 -9.07 9.52 -41.37
C PRO A 432 -10.29 10.26 -41.93
N THR A 433 -10.16 10.74 -43.17
CA THR A 433 -11.26 11.27 -43.98
C THR A 433 -12.35 10.19 -44.11
N PRO A 434 -13.64 10.59 -44.11
CA PRO A 434 -14.79 9.72 -43.81
C PRO A 434 -15.05 8.61 -44.82
#